data_AF-A0A812JC73-F1
#
_entry.id   AF-A0A812JC73-F1
#
_cell.length_a   1.000
_cell.length_b   1.000
_cell.length_c   1.000
_cell.angle_alpha   90.00
_cell.angle_beta   90.00
_cell.angle_gamma   90.00
#
_symmetry.space_group_name_H-M   'P 1'
#
loop_
_entity.id
_entity.type
_entity.pdbx_description
1 polymer ?
#
loop_
_entity_poly.entity_id
_entity_poly.type
_entity_poly.pdbx_seq_one_letter_code
_entity_poly.pdbx_strand_id
1 'polypeptide(L)'
;MAQRYPFGVLGDSSLYCKGPNKKPRKLGNRLQELLGASVWYEAIACAGVAQLLHRIRSGPEVGTLGVSYFGNDIMLGPIKEQVEADWREFIRAVKLKSQQAVFVIGGFAAKYRGLELSADYDHNLEYVRSLVESEGFYVTDLRQKVQKWRLCSDGVHWHDDEKEDVCATWVRLLQGEVFEAPFPDFPEETEAVEEDSMDSLESLPKRPLPLEDSERQAKTKTFSVTVFRQNPYDRLGIRMEAVSGEGYSSAARVRKILEGGLIDRWNRMQEENGLHGWGVQVDDVIIGMNGQHEFSTSSLEFQTATVLNLLVMRDTSYIEA
;
A
#
# COMPACT_ATOMS: atom_id res chain seq x y z
N MET A 1 -11.34 34.56 4.15
CA MET A 1 -11.01 34.26 2.74
C MET A 1 -10.44 32.85 2.70
N ALA A 2 -10.89 31.98 1.78
CA ALA A 2 -10.32 30.64 1.65
C ALA A 2 -8.85 30.76 1.23
N GLN A 3 -7.96 29.99 1.88
CA GLN A 3 -6.55 29.97 1.53
C GLN A 3 -6.40 29.36 0.13
N ARG A 4 -5.84 30.10 -0.82
CA ARG A 4 -5.54 29.62 -2.17
C ARG A 4 -4.04 29.36 -2.29
N TYR A 5 -3.69 28.16 -2.75
CA TYR A 5 -2.30 27.80 -3.02
C TYR A 5 -2.04 27.83 -4.53
N PRO A 6 -0.87 28.32 -5.00
CA PRO A 6 -0.51 28.21 -6.41
C PRO A 6 -0.44 26.76 -6.88
N PHE A 7 0.06 25.87 -6.01
CA PHE A 7 0.23 24.45 -6.30
C PHE A 7 -0.37 23.58 -5.20
N GLY A 8 -0.89 22.42 -5.60
CA GLY A 8 -1.27 21.34 -4.72
C GLY A 8 -0.66 20.02 -5.19
N VAL A 9 -0.32 19.12 -4.26
CA VAL A 9 0.03 17.73 -4.55
C VAL A 9 -0.69 16.84 -3.56
N LEU A 10 -1.54 15.94 -4.08
CA LEU A 10 -2.34 15.02 -3.30
C LEU A 10 -2.10 13.60 -3.80
N GLY A 11 -1.94 12.65 -2.88
CA GLY A 11 -1.81 11.26 -3.30
C GLY A 11 -1.55 10.30 -2.16
N ASP A 12 -1.23 9.08 -2.55
CA ASP A 12 -0.93 8.00 -1.63
C ASP A 12 0.54 8.04 -1.14
N SER A 13 1.04 6.89 -0.69
CA SER A 13 2.40 6.73 -0.21
C SER A 13 3.50 6.85 -1.27
N SER A 14 3.15 6.85 -2.56
CA SER A 14 4.08 7.14 -3.66
C SER A 14 4.70 8.54 -3.59
N LEU A 15 4.10 9.44 -2.81
CA LEU A 15 4.57 10.81 -2.63
C LEU A 15 5.61 10.97 -1.53
N TYR A 16 6.16 9.92 -0.93
CA TYR A 16 7.31 10.05 -0.05
C TYR A 16 8.37 8.99 -0.31
N CYS A 17 9.62 9.35 -0.08
CA CYS A 17 10.74 8.42 -0.15
C CYS A 17 10.99 7.79 1.22
N LYS A 18 11.72 6.67 1.23
CA LYS A 18 12.20 6.03 2.45
C LYS A 18 13.69 5.77 2.36
N GLY A 19 14.39 6.13 3.42
CA GLY A 19 15.79 5.77 3.61
C GLY A 19 15.96 4.36 4.19
N PRO A 20 17.20 3.96 4.51
CA PRO A 20 17.50 2.64 5.09
C PRO A 20 16.73 2.34 6.40
N ASN A 21 16.42 3.37 7.17
CA ASN A 21 15.65 3.26 8.42
C ASN A 21 14.12 3.17 8.21
N LYS A 22 13.66 3.06 6.95
CA LYS A 22 12.26 2.92 6.52
C LYS A 22 11.32 4.07 6.97
N LYS A 23 11.86 5.17 7.51
CA LYS A 23 11.07 6.34 7.91
C LYS A 23 10.64 7.13 6.66
N PRO A 24 9.35 7.50 6.54
CA PRO A 24 8.86 8.26 5.40
C PRO A 24 9.43 9.68 5.40
N ARG A 25 9.92 10.12 4.25
CA ARG A 25 10.45 11.45 3.98
C ARG A 25 9.57 12.11 2.93
N LYS A 26 8.61 12.91 3.41
CA LYS A 26 7.68 13.65 2.56
C LYS A 26 8.41 14.59 1.62
N LEU A 27 7.87 14.74 0.41
CA LEU A 27 8.44 15.58 -0.65
C LEU A 27 8.06 17.06 -0.50
N GLY A 28 7.01 17.37 0.28
CA GLY A 28 6.38 18.69 0.35
C GLY A 28 7.34 19.87 0.56
N ASN A 29 8.23 19.80 1.57
CA ASN A 29 9.19 20.88 1.82
C ASN A 29 10.11 21.10 0.62
N ARG A 30 10.59 20.02 0.00
CA ARG A 30 11.50 20.10 -1.14
C ARG A 30 10.79 20.62 -2.40
N LEU A 31 9.53 20.22 -2.61
CA LEU A 31 8.70 20.76 -3.69
C LEU A 31 8.47 22.27 -3.53
N GLN A 32 8.18 22.73 -2.31
CA GLN A 32 8.01 24.15 -2.01
C GLN A 32 9.29 24.95 -2.25
N GLU A 33 10.46 24.41 -1.88
CA GLU A 33 11.76 25.03 -2.18
C GLU A 33 11.99 25.16 -3.69
N LEU A 34 11.77 24.09 -4.46
CA LEU A 34 12.04 24.06 -5.90
C LEU A 34 11.04 24.91 -6.70
N LEU A 35 9.78 24.97 -6.29
CA LEU A 35 8.76 25.81 -6.92
C LEU A 35 8.88 27.29 -6.54
N GLY A 36 9.57 27.61 -5.45
CA GLY A 36 9.62 28.97 -4.89
C GLY A 36 8.24 29.50 -4.48
N ALA A 37 7.29 28.61 -4.16
CA ALA A 37 5.90 28.93 -3.91
C ALA A 37 5.30 28.02 -2.83
N SER A 38 4.24 28.47 -2.16
CA SER A 38 3.52 27.62 -1.21
C SER A 38 2.84 26.45 -1.92
N VAL A 39 2.94 25.26 -1.33
CA VAL A 39 2.36 24.03 -1.86
C VAL A 39 1.43 23.43 -0.82
N TRP A 40 0.17 23.18 -1.20
CA TRP A 40 -0.67 22.29 -0.39
C TRP A 40 -0.27 20.85 -0.67
N TYR A 41 0.39 20.19 0.27
CA TYR A 41 0.94 18.85 0.07
C TYR A 41 0.32 17.84 1.03
N GLU A 42 -0.26 16.78 0.48
CA GLU A 42 -0.93 15.72 1.22
C GLU A 42 -0.56 14.34 0.66
N ALA A 43 0.21 13.58 1.45
CA ALA A 43 0.53 12.19 1.16
C ALA A 43 -0.08 11.30 2.24
N ILE A 44 -1.01 10.44 1.84
CA ILE A 44 -1.81 9.61 2.74
C ILE A 44 -1.37 8.15 2.57
N ALA A 45 -0.83 7.57 3.64
CA ALA A 45 -0.35 6.19 3.60
C ALA A 45 -1.48 5.21 3.26
N CYS A 46 -1.21 4.28 2.34
CA CYS A 46 -2.15 3.25 1.89
C CYS A 46 -3.49 3.80 1.37
N ALA A 47 -3.55 5.05 0.92
CA ALA A 47 -4.79 5.63 0.43
C ALA A 47 -5.23 5.00 -0.89
N GLY A 48 -6.51 4.63 -0.93
CA GLY A 48 -7.28 4.48 -2.15
C GLY A 48 -7.99 5.78 -2.51
N VAL A 49 -8.80 5.75 -3.56
CA VAL A 49 -9.47 6.94 -4.08
C VAL A 49 -10.47 7.55 -3.09
N ALA A 50 -11.12 6.74 -2.26
CA ALA A 50 -12.06 7.22 -1.23
C ALA A 50 -11.39 8.17 -0.22
N GLN A 51 -10.16 7.85 0.20
CA GLN A 51 -9.40 8.70 1.12
C GLN A 51 -8.94 9.99 0.41
N LEU A 52 -8.52 9.90 -0.84
CA LEU A 52 -8.15 11.07 -1.65
C LEU A 52 -9.37 11.99 -1.86
N LEU A 53 -10.54 11.43 -2.15
CA LEU A 53 -11.81 12.13 -2.28
C LEU A 53 -12.17 12.91 -1.01
N HIS A 54 -12.09 12.26 0.15
CA HIS A 54 -12.32 12.95 1.42
C HIS A 54 -11.36 14.13 1.62
N ARG A 55 -10.09 13.94 1.26
CA ARG A 55 -9.07 14.97 1.45
C ARG A 55 -9.24 16.15 0.50
N ILE A 56 -9.51 15.93 -0.80
CA ILE A 56 -9.69 17.03 -1.75
C ILE A 56 -10.94 17.86 -1.45
N ARG A 57 -12.02 17.23 -0.97
CA ARG A 57 -13.25 17.95 -0.57
C ARG A 57 -13.01 18.94 0.57
N SER A 58 -12.27 18.50 1.59
CA SER A 58 -11.89 19.32 2.75
C SER A 58 -10.68 20.21 2.51
N GLY A 59 -9.94 20.00 1.40
CA GLY A 59 -8.76 20.75 1.03
C GLY A 59 -9.04 22.16 0.49
N PRO A 60 -7.99 22.99 0.36
CA PRO A 60 -8.08 24.31 -0.25
C PRO A 60 -8.32 24.23 -1.77
N GLU A 61 -8.68 25.35 -2.37
CA GLU A 61 -8.55 25.53 -3.82
C GLU A 61 -7.09 25.77 -4.18
N VAL A 62 -6.66 25.21 -5.31
CA VAL A 62 -5.30 25.38 -5.83
C VAL A 62 -5.29 25.83 -7.28
N GLY A 63 -4.19 26.43 -7.74
CA GLY A 63 -3.96 26.72 -9.15
C GLY A 63 -3.79 25.43 -9.94
N THR A 64 -2.64 24.78 -9.77
CA THR A 64 -2.34 23.48 -10.39
C THR A 64 -2.28 22.37 -9.34
N LEU A 65 -3.06 21.29 -9.54
CA LEU A 65 -3.07 20.11 -8.67
C LEU A 65 -2.34 18.94 -9.33
N GLY A 66 -1.31 18.42 -8.68
CA GLY A 66 -0.75 17.11 -8.96
C GLY A 66 -1.46 16.03 -8.17
N VAL A 67 -1.90 14.96 -8.82
CA VAL A 67 -2.52 13.80 -8.18
C VAL A 67 -1.64 12.57 -8.39
N SER A 68 -1.25 11.89 -7.32
CA SER A 68 -0.45 10.65 -7.38
C SER A 68 -1.26 9.46 -6.92
N TYR A 69 -1.34 8.42 -7.73
CA TYR A 69 -2.11 7.21 -7.41
C TYR A 69 -1.44 5.95 -7.98
N PHE A 70 -1.23 4.96 -7.11
CA PHE A 70 -0.57 3.68 -7.43
C PHE A 70 -1.44 2.47 -7.05
N GLY A 71 -2.72 2.69 -6.77
CA GLY A 71 -3.71 1.61 -6.80
C GLY A 71 -3.88 0.78 -5.53
N ASN A 72 -3.70 1.32 -4.33
CA ASN A 72 -3.84 0.55 -3.08
C ASN A 72 -5.20 -0.17 -2.93
N ASP A 73 -6.28 0.40 -3.46
CA ASP A 73 -7.65 -0.12 -3.41
C ASP A 73 -8.03 -1.01 -4.61
N ILE A 74 -7.14 -1.14 -5.59
CA ILE A 74 -7.31 -1.95 -6.81
C ILE A 74 -6.19 -2.99 -6.98
N MET A 75 -5.32 -3.15 -5.97
CA MET A 75 -4.13 -4.01 -6.05
C MET A 75 -4.44 -5.50 -5.85
N LEU A 76 -5.49 -5.84 -5.11
CA LEU A 76 -5.78 -7.23 -4.70
C LEU A 76 -6.89 -7.91 -5.51
N GLY A 77 -7.52 -7.22 -6.46
CA GLY A 77 -8.58 -7.79 -7.28
C GLY A 77 -9.17 -6.78 -8.26
N PRO A 78 -10.25 -7.16 -8.95
CA PRO A 78 -10.94 -6.29 -9.91
C PRO A 78 -11.46 -5.01 -9.25
N ILE A 79 -11.58 -3.94 -10.04
CA ILE A 79 -12.23 -2.70 -9.59
C ILE A 79 -13.67 -3.00 -9.20
N LYS A 80 -14.02 -2.65 -7.96
CA LYS A 80 -15.38 -2.75 -7.44
C LYS A 80 -16.20 -1.53 -7.87
N GLU A 81 -17.51 -1.69 -8.02
CA GLU A 81 -18.43 -0.59 -8.38
C GLU A 81 -18.28 0.64 -7.49
N GLN A 82 -18.09 0.44 -6.17
CA GLN A 82 -17.87 1.56 -5.25
C GLN A 82 -16.58 2.33 -5.55
N VAL A 83 -15.49 1.64 -5.90
CA VAL A 83 -14.21 2.28 -6.24
C VAL A 83 -14.35 3.10 -7.52
N GLU A 84 -15.10 2.59 -8.50
CA GLU A 84 -15.43 3.35 -9.72
C GLU A 84 -16.27 4.60 -9.39
N ALA A 85 -17.30 4.47 -8.54
CA ALA A 85 -18.11 5.59 -8.11
C ALA A 85 -17.28 6.67 -7.39
N ASP A 86 -16.38 6.25 -6.49
CA ASP A 86 -15.48 7.14 -5.77
C ASP A 86 -14.52 7.87 -6.73
N TRP A 87 -14.03 7.18 -7.77
CA TRP A 87 -13.23 7.81 -8.84
C TRP A 87 -14.00 8.90 -9.58
N ARG A 88 -15.25 8.63 -9.98
CA ARG A 88 -16.10 9.63 -10.65
C ARG A 88 -16.34 10.84 -9.76
N GLU A 89 -16.56 10.63 -8.46
CA GLU A 89 -16.71 11.73 -7.50
C GLU A 89 -15.40 12.50 -7.27
N PHE A 90 -14.27 11.79 -7.26
CA PHE A 90 -12.95 12.38 -7.07
C PHE A 90 -12.55 13.28 -8.23
N ILE A 91 -12.75 12.83 -9.47
CA ILE A 91 -12.56 13.63 -10.68
C ILE A 91 -13.38 14.92 -10.61
N ARG A 92 -14.67 14.83 -10.23
CA ARG A 92 -15.53 16.02 -10.06
C ARG A 92 -14.98 16.96 -8.98
N ALA A 93 -14.53 16.43 -7.85
CA ALA A 93 -13.95 17.24 -6.79
C ALA A 93 -12.64 17.93 -7.22
N VAL A 94 -11.79 17.25 -8.00
CA VAL A 94 -10.58 17.84 -8.59
C VAL A 94 -10.94 19.01 -9.52
N LYS A 95 -11.93 18.85 -10.42
CA LYS A 95 -12.42 19.93 -11.30
C LYS A 95 -12.88 21.17 -10.52
N LEU A 96 -13.49 20.97 -9.34
CA LEU A 96 -13.97 22.06 -8.49
C LEU A 96 -12.86 22.73 -7.67
N LYS A 97 -11.79 22.00 -7.35
CA LYS A 97 -10.74 22.44 -6.42
C LYS A 97 -9.45 22.89 -7.09
N SER A 98 -9.35 22.77 -8.42
CA SER A 98 -8.15 23.12 -9.18
C SER A 98 -8.51 23.84 -10.47
N GLN A 99 -7.64 24.75 -10.91
CA GLN A 99 -7.76 25.37 -12.25
C GLN A 99 -7.17 24.44 -13.32
N GLN A 100 -6.10 23.74 -12.96
CA GLN A 100 -5.43 22.73 -13.77
C GLN A 100 -5.13 21.52 -12.90
N ALA A 101 -5.16 20.32 -13.48
CA ALA A 101 -4.72 19.12 -12.79
C ALA A 101 -3.92 18.20 -13.72
N VAL A 102 -2.94 17.53 -13.12
CA VAL A 102 -2.14 16.48 -13.73
C VAL A 102 -2.20 15.24 -12.85
N PHE A 103 -2.46 14.09 -13.47
CA PHE A 103 -2.52 12.82 -12.78
C PHE A 103 -1.31 11.96 -13.13
N VAL A 104 -0.61 11.52 -12.09
CA VAL A 104 0.36 10.43 -12.15
C VAL A 104 -0.34 9.18 -11.65
N ILE A 105 -0.86 8.38 -12.58
CA ILE A 105 -1.43 7.07 -12.27
C ILE A 105 -0.39 6.04 -12.68
N GLY A 106 0.49 5.77 -11.73
CA GLY A 106 1.73 5.02 -11.96
C GLY A 106 1.70 3.63 -11.36
N GLY A 107 2.85 2.96 -11.48
CA GLY A 107 3.03 1.60 -11.01
C GLY A 107 2.75 0.58 -12.10
N PHE A 108 3.28 -0.62 -11.89
CA PHE A 108 3.01 -1.80 -12.71
C PHE A 108 3.48 -3.05 -11.99
N ALA A 109 2.87 -4.19 -12.25
CA ALA A 109 3.11 -5.43 -11.49
C ALA A 109 4.59 -5.82 -11.49
N ALA A 110 5.25 -5.74 -12.65
CA ALA A 110 6.67 -6.08 -12.77
C ALA A 110 7.62 -5.15 -11.97
N LYS A 111 7.15 -3.97 -11.52
CA LYS A 111 7.91 -3.08 -10.64
C LYS A 111 7.96 -3.61 -9.21
N TYR A 112 6.89 -4.27 -8.77
CA TYR A 112 6.66 -4.67 -7.38
C TYR A 112 6.75 -6.19 -7.20
N ARG A 113 7.83 -6.79 -7.69
CA ARG A 113 8.02 -8.27 -7.78
C ARG A 113 7.92 -9.04 -6.45
N GLY A 114 7.88 -8.35 -5.32
CA GLY A 114 7.71 -8.95 -3.97
C GLY A 114 6.33 -8.72 -3.35
N LEU A 115 5.40 -8.07 -4.06
CA LEU A 115 4.03 -7.87 -3.61
C LEU A 115 3.10 -8.87 -4.28
N GLU A 116 2.16 -9.40 -3.51
CA GLU A 116 1.03 -10.15 -4.03
C GLU A 116 0.04 -9.17 -4.69
N LEU A 117 0.21 -8.96 -5.99
CA LEU A 117 -0.67 -8.15 -6.82
C LEU A 117 -1.62 -9.07 -7.60
N SER A 118 -2.85 -8.62 -7.79
CA SER A 118 -3.79 -9.26 -8.70
C SER A 118 -3.23 -9.30 -10.12
N ALA A 119 -3.58 -10.33 -10.87
CA ALA A 119 -3.36 -10.38 -12.32
C ALA A 119 -4.03 -9.19 -13.03
N ASP A 120 -5.07 -8.60 -12.44
CA ASP A 120 -5.79 -7.45 -12.98
C ASP A 120 -5.13 -6.11 -12.66
N TYR A 121 -4.06 -6.05 -11.87
CA TYR A 121 -3.52 -4.78 -11.35
C TYR A 121 -3.15 -3.78 -12.47
N ASP A 122 -2.42 -4.24 -13.48
CA ASP A 122 -2.02 -3.38 -14.60
C ASP A 122 -3.24 -2.96 -15.44
N HIS A 123 -4.21 -3.86 -15.62
CA HIS A 123 -5.46 -3.56 -16.31
C HIS A 123 -6.31 -2.54 -15.54
N ASN A 124 -6.37 -2.65 -14.22
CA ASN A 124 -7.08 -1.71 -13.36
C ASN A 124 -6.45 -0.31 -13.43
N LEU A 125 -5.11 -0.22 -13.44
CA LEU A 125 -4.42 1.07 -13.62
C LEU A 125 -4.71 1.68 -14.99
N GLU A 126 -4.70 0.88 -16.06
CA GLU A 126 -5.08 1.32 -17.41
C GLU A 126 -6.53 1.85 -17.46
N TYR A 127 -7.46 1.13 -16.84
CA TYR A 127 -8.84 1.56 -16.74
C TYR A 127 -8.98 2.91 -16.03
N VAL A 128 -8.31 3.09 -14.88
CA VAL A 128 -8.34 4.36 -14.13
C VAL A 128 -7.73 5.50 -14.95
N ARG A 129 -6.63 5.24 -15.69
CA ARG A 129 -6.04 6.22 -16.61
C ARG A 129 -7.05 6.65 -17.67
N SER A 130 -7.64 5.68 -18.38
CA SER A 130 -8.65 5.93 -19.42
C SER A 130 -9.85 6.71 -18.88
N LEU A 131 -10.32 6.38 -17.67
CA LEU A 131 -11.41 7.08 -17.01
C LEU A 131 -11.08 8.56 -16.75
N VAL A 132 -9.89 8.85 -16.23
CA VAL A 132 -9.45 10.23 -15.96
C VAL A 132 -9.19 11.01 -17.25
N GLU A 133 -8.58 10.38 -18.26
CA GLU A 133 -8.33 10.99 -19.58
C GLU A 133 -9.64 11.35 -20.29
N SER A 134 -10.66 10.49 -20.21
CA SER A 134 -11.99 10.75 -20.79
C SER A 134 -12.66 12.02 -20.26
N GLU A 135 -12.24 12.48 -19.08
CA GLU A 135 -12.74 13.67 -18.41
C GLU A 135 -11.94 14.94 -18.76
N GLY A 136 -10.97 14.82 -19.67
CA GLY A 136 -10.17 15.91 -20.25
C GLY A 136 -8.93 16.29 -19.45
N PHE A 137 -8.49 15.44 -18.52
CA PHE A 137 -7.28 15.67 -17.73
C PHE A 137 -6.03 15.11 -18.41
N TYR A 138 -4.88 15.73 -18.15
CA TYR A 138 -3.60 15.15 -18.52
C TYR A 138 -3.23 14.03 -17.53
N VAL A 139 -2.91 12.87 -18.08
CA VAL A 139 -2.54 11.66 -17.32
C VAL A 139 -1.21 11.12 -17.83
N THR A 140 -0.38 10.64 -16.92
CA THR A 140 0.87 9.95 -17.24
C THR A 140 1.12 8.84 -16.22
N ASP A 141 1.75 7.74 -16.65
CA ASP A 141 2.20 6.67 -15.75
C ASP A 141 3.68 6.83 -15.36
N LEU A 142 4.36 7.80 -15.97
CA LEU A 142 5.80 8.04 -15.85
C LEU A 142 6.63 6.76 -16.03
N ARG A 143 6.22 5.84 -16.93
CA ARG A 143 6.77 4.48 -17.04
C ARG A 143 8.30 4.42 -16.93
N GLN A 144 8.98 5.22 -17.74
CA GLN A 144 10.44 5.24 -17.80
C GLN A 144 11.09 5.73 -16.51
N LYS A 145 10.49 6.72 -15.85
CA LYS A 145 10.97 7.25 -14.56
C LYS A 145 10.69 6.23 -13.45
N VAL A 146 9.46 5.74 -13.34
CA VAL A 146 9.05 4.73 -12.36
C VAL A 146 9.91 3.46 -12.48
N GLN A 147 10.23 3.02 -13.70
CA GLN A 147 11.12 1.88 -13.91
C GLN A 147 12.51 2.14 -13.34
N LYS A 148 13.08 3.33 -13.56
CA LYS A 148 14.43 3.72 -13.12
C LYS A 148 14.53 3.99 -11.62
N TRP A 149 13.53 4.61 -11.01
CA TRP A 149 13.57 4.95 -9.58
C TRP A 149 13.69 3.71 -8.72
N ARG A 150 14.78 3.62 -7.97
CA ARG A 150 15.02 2.47 -7.10
C ARG A 150 13.99 2.43 -5.98
N LEU A 151 13.52 1.22 -5.70
CA LEU A 151 12.71 0.96 -4.51
C LEU A 151 13.62 0.85 -3.29
N CYS A 152 13.13 1.27 -2.13
CA CYS A 152 13.80 1.04 -0.88
C CYS A 152 13.66 -0.43 -0.45
N SER A 153 14.27 -0.79 0.67
CA SER A 153 14.24 -2.18 1.19
C SER A 153 12.85 -2.74 1.48
N ASP A 154 11.79 -1.93 1.50
CA ASP A 154 10.42 -2.41 1.63
C ASP A 154 9.77 -2.86 0.31
N GLY A 155 10.46 -2.67 -0.83
CA GLY A 155 9.97 -3.13 -2.13
C GLY A 155 8.75 -2.38 -2.65
N VAL A 156 8.37 -1.24 -2.03
CA VAL A 156 7.16 -0.47 -2.41
C VAL A 156 7.47 1.00 -2.64
N HIS A 157 8.21 1.62 -1.72
CA HIS A 157 8.46 3.06 -1.76
C HIS A 157 9.79 3.38 -2.43
N TRP A 158 9.90 4.58 -3.01
CA TRP A 158 11.14 5.06 -3.60
C TRP A 158 12.24 5.16 -2.54
N HIS A 159 13.45 4.80 -2.93
CA HIS A 159 14.64 5.05 -2.12
C HIS A 159 14.89 6.56 -2.00
N ASP A 160 15.46 7.01 -0.88
CA ASP A 160 15.71 8.44 -0.61
C ASP A 160 16.66 9.09 -1.63
N ASP A 161 17.56 8.30 -2.23
CA ASP A 161 18.43 8.77 -3.31
C ASP A 161 17.66 9.26 -4.55
N GLU A 162 16.43 8.77 -4.75
CA GLU A 162 15.60 9.16 -5.89
C GLU A 162 14.84 10.47 -5.65
N LYS A 163 14.86 10.97 -4.41
CA LYS A 163 14.04 12.10 -3.95
C LYS A 163 14.17 13.33 -4.84
N GLU A 164 15.39 13.69 -5.23
CA GLU A 164 15.62 14.88 -6.05
C GLU A 164 15.05 14.73 -7.46
N ASP A 165 15.18 13.57 -8.10
CA ASP A 165 14.60 13.34 -9.43
C ASP A 165 13.07 13.21 -9.39
N VAL A 166 12.53 12.59 -8.34
CA VAL A 166 11.07 12.53 -8.10
C VAL A 166 10.52 13.94 -7.90
N CYS A 167 11.14 14.76 -7.05
CA CYS A 167 10.75 16.15 -6.85
C CYS A 167 10.86 16.97 -8.14
N ALA A 168 11.98 16.89 -8.86
CA ALA A 168 12.16 17.60 -10.13
C ALA A 168 11.10 17.20 -11.16
N THR A 169 10.75 15.91 -11.24
CA THR A 169 9.70 15.42 -12.13
C THR A 169 8.35 16.02 -11.78
N TRP A 170 7.98 16.05 -10.48
CA TRP A 170 6.75 16.71 -10.03
C TRP A 170 6.73 18.21 -10.31
N VAL A 171 7.85 18.91 -10.11
CA VAL A 171 7.95 20.35 -10.40
C VAL A 171 7.63 20.63 -11.87
N ARG A 172 8.23 19.86 -12.79
CA ARG A 172 8.00 19.98 -14.24
C ARG A 172 6.52 19.75 -14.58
N LEU A 173 5.92 18.68 -14.04
CA LEU A 173 4.49 18.38 -14.24
C LEU A 173 3.59 19.53 -13.74
N LEU A 174 3.86 20.05 -12.54
CA LEU A 174 3.08 21.14 -11.94
C LEU A 174 3.23 22.47 -12.70
N GLN A 175 4.35 22.67 -13.39
CA GLN A 175 4.61 23.83 -14.25
C GLN A 175 4.04 23.65 -15.67
N GLY A 176 3.38 22.52 -15.95
CA GLY A 176 2.73 22.26 -17.24
C GLY A 176 3.67 21.65 -18.29
N GLU A 177 4.85 21.16 -17.91
CA GLU A 177 5.67 20.38 -18.82
C GLU A 177 5.09 18.97 -18.99
N VAL A 178 4.82 18.62 -20.25
CA VAL A 178 4.32 17.31 -20.65
C VAL A 178 5.50 16.39 -20.94
N PHE A 179 5.47 15.18 -20.39
CA PHE A 179 6.38 14.12 -20.79
C PHE A 179 5.73 13.40 -21.98
N GLU A 180 6.28 13.56 -23.19
CA GLU A 180 5.86 12.76 -24.34
C GLU A 180 6.09 11.27 -24.02
N ALA A 181 5.09 10.43 -24.27
CA ALA A 181 5.24 8.98 -24.20
C ALA A 181 6.00 8.51 -25.45
N PRO A 182 7.21 7.94 -25.35
CA PRO A 182 7.73 7.14 -26.44
C PRO A 182 7.05 5.78 -26.34
N PHE A 183 6.04 5.55 -27.17
CA PHE A 183 5.68 4.20 -27.56
C PHE A 183 6.77 3.71 -28.53
N PRO A 184 7.52 2.66 -28.18
CA PRO A 184 7.82 1.63 -29.14
C PRO A 184 6.93 0.44 -28.79
N ASP A 185 6.05 0.09 -29.73
CA ASP A 185 5.52 -1.27 -29.83
C ASP A 185 6.72 -2.23 -29.73
N PHE A 186 6.78 -3.00 -28.65
CA PHE A 186 7.65 -4.17 -28.65
C PHE A 186 6.94 -5.21 -29.53
N PRO A 187 7.59 -5.72 -30.58
CA PRO A 187 7.01 -6.81 -31.34
C PRO A 187 6.87 -8.03 -30.45
N GLU A 188 5.70 -8.64 -30.56
CA GLU A 188 5.35 -9.95 -30.03
C GLU A 188 6.30 -10.99 -30.66
N GLU A 189 7.42 -11.29 -30.02
CA GLU A 189 8.25 -12.43 -30.40
C GLU A 189 7.66 -13.71 -29.80
N THR A 190 6.72 -14.26 -30.56
CA THR A 190 6.47 -15.70 -30.61
C THR A 190 7.63 -16.40 -31.30
N GLU A 191 8.51 -17.03 -30.54
CA GLU A 191 9.27 -18.16 -31.07
C GLU A 191 9.08 -19.38 -30.17
N ALA A 192 8.25 -20.29 -30.68
CA ALA A 192 8.26 -21.69 -30.33
C ALA A 192 9.67 -22.24 -30.62
N VAL A 193 10.33 -22.79 -29.60
CA VAL A 193 11.49 -23.63 -29.82
C VAL A 193 10.99 -25.07 -29.79
N GLU A 194 11.06 -25.68 -30.96
CA GLU A 194 10.73 -27.07 -31.23
C GLU A 194 11.56 -28.02 -30.34
N GLU A 195 10.88 -29.08 -29.93
CA GLU A 195 11.47 -30.29 -29.38
C GLU A 195 12.47 -30.86 -30.40
N ASP A 196 13.69 -31.15 -29.96
CA ASP A 196 14.40 -32.27 -30.54
C ASP A 196 15.04 -33.15 -29.47
N SER A 197 15.02 -34.42 -29.80
CA SER A 197 15.00 -35.56 -28.91
C SER A 197 16.38 -36.21 -28.76
N MET A 198 16.46 -37.08 -27.74
CA MET A 198 17.18 -38.37 -27.78
C MET A 198 18.52 -38.47 -27.02
N ASP A 199 18.39 -39.00 -25.79
CA ASP A 199 19.05 -40.20 -25.25
C ASP A 199 20.59 -40.39 -25.40
N SER A 200 21.30 -40.43 -24.26
CA SER A 200 21.61 -41.68 -23.52
C SER A 200 22.91 -41.63 -22.72
N LEU A 201 22.80 -42.14 -21.48
CA LEU A 201 23.79 -42.90 -20.69
C LEU A 201 25.07 -42.18 -20.20
N GLU A 202 25.20 -42.03 -18.88
CA GLU A 202 25.90 -43.02 -18.05
C GLU A 202 25.76 -42.71 -16.54
N SER A 203 25.58 -43.78 -15.79
CA SER A 203 25.38 -43.86 -14.34
C SER A 203 26.71 -43.98 -13.59
N LEU A 204 26.77 -43.53 -12.33
CA LEU A 204 27.57 -44.08 -11.19
C LEU A 204 27.51 -43.13 -9.95
N PRO A 205 27.80 -43.57 -8.69
CA PRO A 205 26.78 -43.93 -7.71
C PRO A 205 26.68 -43.01 -6.46
N LYS A 206 25.52 -43.13 -5.79
CA LYS A 206 25.15 -42.52 -4.51
C LYS A 206 26.10 -42.87 -3.36
N ARG A 207 26.53 -41.86 -2.59
CA ARG A 207 26.92 -42.01 -1.17
C ARG A 207 25.82 -41.40 -0.29
N PRO A 208 25.35 -42.08 0.76
CA PRO A 208 24.43 -41.50 1.73
C PRO A 208 25.21 -40.70 2.77
N LEU A 209 24.82 -39.44 2.99
CA LEU A 209 25.16 -38.69 4.20
C LEU A 209 23.90 -38.50 5.04
N PRO A 210 24.04 -38.40 6.37
CA PRO A 210 22.98 -38.75 7.32
C PRO A 210 21.97 -37.62 7.52
N LEU A 211 20.78 -38.08 7.93
CA LEU A 211 19.58 -37.33 8.27
C LEU A 211 19.82 -36.15 9.23
N GLU A 212 19.29 -35.02 8.76
CA GLU A 212 18.69 -33.90 9.46
C GLU A 212 18.21 -34.18 10.90
N ASP A 213 18.84 -33.50 11.87
CA ASP A 213 18.11 -32.87 12.98
C ASP A 213 18.03 -31.37 12.66
N SER A 214 17.29 -31.03 11.61
CA SER A 214 16.91 -29.64 11.36
C SER A 214 15.69 -29.34 12.21
N GLU A 215 15.93 -28.55 13.26
CA GLU A 215 15.00 -27.64 13.93
C GLU A 215 13.61 -27.58 13.29
N ARG A 216 12.57 -27.97 14.05
CA ARG A 216 11.19 -27.56 13.75
C ARG A 216 11.15 -26.03 13.76
N GLN A 217 11.35 -25.40 12.61
CA GLN A 217 11.10 -23.97 12.44
C GLN A 217 9.62 -23.74 12.73
N ALA A 218 9.34 -23.10 13.87
CA ALA A 218 8.01 -22.61 14.19
C ALA A 218 7.57 -21.69 13.05
N LYS A 219 6.61 -22.14 12.24
CA LYS A 219 6.04 -21.31 11.18
C LYS A 219 5.15 -20.28 11.87
N THR A 220 5.61 -19.04 11.93
CA THR A 220 4.81 -17.92 12.43
C THR A 220 4.22 -17.15 11.26
N LYS A 221 2.93 -16.82 11.32
CA LYS A 221 2.25 -15.98 10.32
C LYS A 221 1.88 -14.65 10.95
N THR A 222 2.15 -13.55 10.27
CA THR A 222 1.72 -12.21 10.70
C THR A 222 0.64 -11.65 9.78
N PHE A 223 -0.33 -10.95 10.34
CA PHE A 223 -1.38 -10.26 9.58
C PHE A 223 -1.88 -9.03 10.34
N SER A 224 -2.52 -8.11 9.62
CA SER A 224 -2.98 -6.84 10.17
C SER A 224 -4.49 -6.82 10.36
N VAL A 225 -4.92 -6.25 11.47
CA VAL A 225 -6.34 -6.14 11.84
C VAL A 225 -6.66 -4.68 12.07
N THR A 226 -7.47 -4.10 11.18
CA THR A 226 -7.90 -2.71 11.31
C THR A 226 -9.33 -2.64 11.82
N VAL A 227 -9.53 -1.97 12.94
CA VAL A 227 -10.85 -1.72 13.53
C VAL A 227 -11.07 -0.23 13.80
N PHE A 228 -12.31 0.20 13.69
CA PHE A 228 -12.73 1.60 13.81
C PHE A 228 -13.62 1.78 15.04
N ARG A 229 -13.22 2.67 15.96
CA ARG A 229 -14.06 3.12 17.07
C ARG A 229 -14.88 4.31 16.60
N GLN A 230 -16.01 4.01 15.97
CA GLN A 230 -16.94 5.02 15.47
C GLN A 230 -17.84 5.56 16.57
N ASN A 231 -18.06 4.76 17.64
CA ASN A 231 -18.86 5.14 18.80
C ASN A 231 -18.01 5.23 20.07
N PRO A 232 -18.32 6.14 21.01
CA PRO A 232 -17.61 6.24 22.30
C PRO A 232 -17.68 4.97 23.16
N TYR A 233 -18.71 4.15 22.94
CA TYR A 233 -18.94 2.88 23.62
C TYR A 233 -18.27 1.70 22.93
N ASP A 234 -17.66 1.90 21.76
CA ASP A 234 -16.92 0.83 21.10
C ASP A 234 -15.77 0.39 22.00
N ARG A 235 -15.69 -0.94 22.18
CA ARG A 235 -14.60 -1.61 22.88
C ARG A 235 -13.98 -2.59 21.93
N LEU A 236 -12.66 -2.75 22.03
CA LEU A 236 -11.95 -3.72 21.20
C LEU A 236 -12.51 -5.13 21.38
N GLY A 237 -12.94 -5.44 22.61
CA GLY A 237 -13.57 -6.71 22.94
C GLY A 237 -12.60 -7.86 23.00
N ILE A 238 -11.36 -7.62 23.44
CA ILE A 238 -10.39 -8.68 23.71
C ILE A 238 -9.83 -8.52 25.12
N ARG A 239 -9.59 -9.63 25.80
CA ARG A 239 -8.74 -9.69 27.00
C ARG A 239 -7.38 -10.22 26.60
N MET A 240 -6.35 -9.56 27.08
CA MET A 240 -4.97 -9.87 26.72
C MET A 240 -4.11 -9.98 27.96
N GLU A 241 -3.01 -10.71 27.81
CA GLU A 241 -1.95 -10.85 28.80
C GLU A 241 -0.65 -10.32 28.19
N ALA A 242 0.09 -9.50 28.93
CA ALA A 242 1.39 -9.01 28.45
C ALA A 242 2.37 -10.18 28.35
N VAL A 243 3.06 -10.29 27.22
CA VAL A 243 4.04 -11.34 26.96
C VAL A 243 5.29 -10.75 26.31
N SER A 244 6.42 -11.41 26.56
CA SER A 244 7.72 -11.13 25.95
C SER A 244 8.28 -12.44 25.41
N GLY A 245 8.94 -12.41 24.25
CA GLY A 245 9.45 -13.61 23.61
C GLY A 245 10.47 -13.31 22.52
N GLU A 246 11.03 -14.36 21.94
CA GLU A 246 11.97 -14.24 20.84
C GLU A 246 11.27 -13.58 19.63
N GLY A 247 11.80 -12.44 19.17
CA GLY A 247 11.21 -11.64 18.08
C GLY A 247 10.31 -10.47 18.50
N TYR A 248 9.99 -10.27 19.79
CA TYR A 248 9.22 -9.11 20.26
C TYR A 248 9.53 -8.72 21.72
N SER A 249 9.86 -7.45 21.93
CA SER A 249 10.20 -6.89 23.26
C SER A 249 8.96 -6.55 24.11
N SER A 250 7.84 -6.19 23.48
CA SER A 250 6.58 -5.85 24.15
C SER A 250 5.41 -6.29 23.28
N ALA A 251 4.68 -7.31 23.74
CA ALA A 251 3.51 -7.85 23.04
C ALA A 251 2.39 -8.19 24.02
N ALA A 252 1.21 -8.51 23.49
CA ALA A 252 0.13 -9.06 24.29
C ALA A 252 -0.54 -10.25 23.62
N ARG A 253 -0.68 -11.34 24.36
CA ARG A 253 -1.37 -12.55 23.91
C ARG A 253 -2.87 -12.42 24.13
N VAL A 254 -3.68 -12.72 23.12
CA VAL A 254 -5.13 -12.75 23.20
C VAL A 254 -5.56 -13.96 24.02
N ARG A 255 -6.23 -13.73 25.15
CA ARG A 255 -6.77 -14.79 26.01
C ARG A 255 -8.25 -15.01 25.86
N LYS A 256 -8.97 -13.97 25.43
CA LYS A 256 -10.42 -14.05 25.22
C LYS A 256 -10.86 -13.02 24.20
N ILE A 257 -11.75 -13.42 23.31
CA ILE A 257 -12.52 -12.52 22.44
C ILE A 257 -13.93 -12.42 23.03
N LEU A 258 -14.43 -11.20 23.19
CA LEU A 258 -15.73 -10.89 23.77
C LEU A 258 -16.72 -10.63 22.64
N GLU A 259 -17.84 -11.34 22.69
CA GLU A 259 -18.95 -11.19 21.75
C GLU A 259 -19.43 -9.73 21.68
N GLY A 260 -19.72 -9.27 20.45
CA GLY A 260 -20.15 -7.91 20.17
C GLY A 260 -19.02 -6.88 20.17
N GLY A 261 -17.79 -7.25 20.54
CA GLY A 261 -16.61 -6.40 20.46
C GLY A 261 -16.16 -6.09 19.03
N LEU A 262 -15.31 -5.08 18.85
CA LEU A 262 -14.79 -4.74 17.51
C LEU A 262 -14.05 -5.89 16.84
N ILE A 263 -13.26 -6.67 17.59
CA ILE A 263 -12.55 -7.84 17.06
C ILE A 263 -13.50 -8.97 16.69
N ASP A 264 -14.54 -9.21 17.51
CA ASP A 264 -15.58 -10.19 17.20
C ASP A 264 -16.34 -9.83 15.91
N ARG A 265 -16.73 -8.55 15.77
CA ARG A 265 -17.37 -8.04 14.53
C ARG A 265 -16.45 -8.13 13.33
N TRP A 266 -15.16 -7.81 13.50
CA TRP A 266 -14.17 -7.93 12.43
C TRP A 266 -13.98 -9.39 12.02
N ASN A 267 -13.91 -10.32 12.97
CA ASN A 267 -13.82 -11.76 12.69
C ASN A 267 -15.02 -12.27 11.89
N ARG A 268 -16.25 -11.94 12.31
CA ARG A 268 -17.47 -12.32 11.57
C ARG A 268 -17.46 -11.76 10.15
N MET A 269 -17.03 -10.51 9.99
CA MET A 269 -16.88 -9.90 8.66
C MET A 269 -15.87 -10.67 7.79
N GLN A 270 -14.76 -11.18 8.34
CA GLN A 270 -13.83 -12.01 7.56
C GLN A 270 -14.48 -13.32 7.13
N GLU A 271 -15.22 -13.98 8.03
CA GLU A 271 -15.94 -15.22 7.71
C GLU A 271 -17.04 -15.02 6.65
N GLU A 272 -17.82 -13.93 6.76
CA GLU A 272 -18.84 -13.55 5.77
C GLU A 272 -18.24 -13.28 4.38
N ASN A 273 -16.99 -12.82 4.34
CA ASN A 273 -16.24 -12.60 3.09
C ASN A 273 -15.48 -13.84 2.61
N GLY A 274 -15.70 -15.02 3.20
CA GLY A 274 -15.07 -16.28 2.80
C GLY A 274 -13.61 -16.43 3.25
N LEU A 275 -13.10 -15.54 4.10
CA LEU A 275 -11.74 -15.58 4.64
C LEU A 275 -11.68 -16.42 5.92
N HIS A 276 -12.12 -17.67 5.83
CA HIS A 276 -12.12 -18.61 6.94
C HIS A 276 -10.71 -18.80 7.52
N GLY A 277 -10.60 -18.72 8.85
CA GLY A 277 -9.32 -18.86 9.55
C GLY A 277 -8.46 -17.58 9.61
N TRP A 278 -8.87 -16.47 8.99
CA TRP A 278 -8.16 -15.18 9.08
C TRP A 278 -8.64 -14.27 10.20
N GLY A 279 -9.70 -14.66 10.93
CA GLY A 279 -10.13 -14.02 12.17
C GLY A 279 -9.03 -14.10 13.25
N VAL A 280 -8.95 -13.11 14.14
CA VAL A 280 -8.13 -13.16 15.36
C VAL A 280 -8.60 -14.32 16.22
N GLN A 281 -7.67 -15.09 16.78
CA GLN A 281 -7.93 -16.27 17.59
C GLN A 281 -7.40 -16.10 19.01
N VAL A 282 -7.85 -16.97 19.91
CA VAL A 282 -7.21 -17.13 21.22
C VAL A 282 -5.78 -17.63 21.00
N ASP A 283 -4.87 -17.14 21.82
CA ASP A 283 -3.42 -17.36 21.78
C ASP A 283 -2.64 -16.65 20.66
N ASP A 284 -3.32 -15.94 19.76
CA ASP A 284 -2.66 -14.97 18.87
C ASP A 284 -1.93 -13.89 19.70
N VAL A 285 -0.78 -13.42 19.19
CA VAL A 285 0.06 -12.44 19.86
C VAL A 285 0.01 -11.12 19.09
N ILE A 286 -0.46 -10.06 19.73
CA ILE A 286 -0.40 -8.71 19.16
C ILE A 286 0.97 -8.14 19.46
N ILE A 287 1.75 -7.92 18.40
CA ILE A 287 3.14 -7.47 18.47
C ILE A 287 3.31 -6.01 18.05
N GLY A 288 2.25 -5.37 17.57
CA GLY A 288 2.31 -3.99 17.12
C GLY A 288 0.96 -3.32 16.98
N MET A 289 0.99 -1.99 16.96
CA MET A 289 -0.20 -1.14 16.81
C MET A 289 0.15 0.11 16.01
N ASN A 290 -0.70 0.48 15.06
CA ASN A 290 -0.60 1.70 14.25
C ASN A 290 0.78 1.92 13.62
N GLY A 291 1.42 0.83 13.17
CA GLY A 291 2.73 0.86 12.53
C GLY A 291 3.93 0.83 13.49
N GLN A 292 3.70 0.73 14.79
CA GLN A 292 4.75 0.47 15.79
C GLN A 292 4.91 -1.03 16.02
N HIS A 293 6.15 -1.51 16.17
CA HIS A 293 6.50 -2.90 16.49
C HIS A 293 6.66 -3.13 18.01
N GLU A 294 5.92 -2.37 18.79
CA GLU A 294 5.82 -2.51 20.23
C GLU A 294 4.35 -2.37 20.60
N PHE A 295 3.82 -3.32 21.36
CA PHE A 295 2.46 -3.29 21.83
C PHE A 295 2.42 -3.19 23.35
N SER A 296 1.71 -2.17 23.84
CA SER A 296 1.43 -2.00 25.27
C SER A 296 -0.05 -1.74 25.49
N THR A 297 -0.66 -2.55 26.36
CA THR A 297 -2.05 -2.42 26.79
C THR A 297 -2.31 -1.14 27.59
N SER A 298 -1.27 -0.52 28.14
CA SER A 298 -1.33 0.75 28.87
C SER A 298 -1.06 1.97 27.98
N SER A 299 -0.79 1.78 26.69
CA SER A 299 -0.56 2.91 25.78
C SER A 299 -1.81 3.78 25.65
N LEU A 300 -1.61 5.10 25.70
CA LEU A 300 -2.69 6.07 25.53
C LEU A 300 -3.39 5.88 24.17
N GLU A 301 -2.60 5.59 23.13
CA GLU A 301 -3.07 5.33 21.78
C GLU A 301 -4.03 4.13 21.73
N PHE A 302 -3.73 3.03 22.41
CA PHE A 302 -4.64 1.89 22.50
C PHE A 302 -5.99 2.26 23.15
N GLN A 303 -5.99 3.24 24.05
CA GLN A 303 -7.18 3.68 24.77
C GLN A 303 -8.00 4.74 24.02
N THR A 304 -7.35 5.62 23.26
CA THR A 304 -8.01 6.81 22.70
C THR A 304 -8.10 6.85 21.17
N ALA A 305 -7.33 6.02 20.45
CA ALA A 305 -7.34 6.06 19.00
C ALA A 305 -8.70 5.66 18.42
N THR A 306 -9.16 6.44 17.43
CA THR A 306 -10.38 6.18 16.66
C THR A 306 -10.19 5.06 15.64
N VAL A 307 -8.95 4.81 15.23
CA VAL A 307 -8.55 3.72 14.36
C VAL A 307 -7.43 2.94 15.03
N LEU A 308 -7.58 1.63 15.10
CA LEU A 308 -6.55 0.73 15.59
C LEU A 308 -6.21 -0.27 14.50
N ASN A 309 -4.97 -0.23 14.05
CA ASN A 309 -4.37 -1.23 13.19
C ASN A 309 -3.44 -2.11 14.04
N LEU A 310 -3.86 -3.33 14.33
CA LEU A 310 -3.13 -4.27 15.17
C LEU A 310 -2.33 -5.21 14.27
N LEU A 311 -1.03 -5.32 14.54
CA LEU A 311 -0.19 -6.36 13.92
C LEU A 311 -0.26 -7.61 14.79
N VAL A 312 -0.89 -8.65 14.26
CA VAL A 312 -1.13 -9.93 14.92
C VAL A 312 -0.16 -10.96 14.39
N MET A 313 0.43 -11.73 15.28
CA MET A 313 1.29 -12.87 15.00
C MET A 313 0.62 -14.14 15.52
N ARG A 314 0.48 -15.13 14.65
CA ARG A 314 -0.04 -16.45 14.96
C ARG A 314 1.06 -17.49 14.85
N ASP A 315 1.14 -18.34 15.86
CA ASP A 315 1.93 -19.56 15.76
C ASP A 315 1.13 -20.61 14.98
N THR A 316 1.64 -21.05 13.83
CA THR A 316 0.99 -22.09 13.02
C THR A 316 1.61 -23.46 13.25
N SER A 317 2.50 -23.62 14.24
CA SER A 317 3.09 -24.92 14.58
C SER A 317 2.09 -25.96 15.08
N TYR A 318 0.85 -25.56 15.39
CA TYR A 318 -0.23 -26.42 15.88
C TYR A 318 -1.35 -26.67 14.85
N ILE A 319 -1.23 -26.15 13.62
CA ILE A 319 -2.31 -26.21 12.60
C ILE A 319 -2.15 -27.40 11.64
N GLU A 320 -1.04 -28.14 11.68
CA GLU A 320 -0.92 -29.43 11.00
C GLU A 320 -1.39 -30.58 11.92
N ALA A 321 -2.71 -30.81 11.94
CA ALA A 321 -3.35 -32.06 12.37
C ALA A 321 -4.62 -32.30 11.54
#